data_AF-F4CNA6-F1
#
_entry.id   AF-F4CNA6-F1
#
_cell.length_a   1.000
_cell.length_b   1.000
_cell.length_c   1.000
_cell.angle_alpha   90.00
_cell.angle_beta   90.00
_cell.angle_gamma   90.00
#
_symmetry.space_group_name_H-M   'P 1'
#
loop_
_entity.id
_entity.type
_entity.pdbx_description
1 polymer ?
#
loop_
_entity_poly.entity_id
_entity_poly.type
_entity_poly.pdbx_seq_one_letter_code
_entity_poly.pdbx_strand_id
1 'polypeptide(L)' 'MPAVADETIAEPRPCRRCSKDALLNVHGCCADCIGDMGLRHVDEHGTWRAELAELVKSGAITGG' A
#
# COMPACT_ATOMS: atom_id res chain seq x y z
N MET A 1 19.94 26.64 -1.06
CA MET A 1 19.68 25.44 -1.88
C MET A 1 18.23 25.06 -1.60
N PRO A 2 17.24 25.39 -2.45
CA PRO A 2 15.90 24.87 -2.21
C PRO A 2 15.91 23.38 -2.56
N ALA A 3 15.40 22.56 -1.65
CA ALA A 3 15.15 21.15 -1.92
C ALA A 3 14.19 21.06 -3.10
N VAL A 4 14.61 20.40 -4.18
CA VAL A 4 13.70 19.99 -5.26
C VAL A 4 12.77 18.99 -4.59
N ALA A 5 11.55 19.43 -4.26
CA ALA A 5 10.46 18.51 -4.01
C ALA A 5 10.32 17.69 -5.28
N ASP A 6 10.51 16.38 -5.16
CA ASP A 6 10.33 15.43 -6.25
C ASP A 6 8.89 15.61 -6.78
N GLU A 7 8.73 16.32 -7.91
CA GLU A 7 7.44 16.62 -8.55
C GLU A 7 6.85 15.37 -9.25
N THR A 8 7.15 14.19 -8.73
CA THR A 8 6.67 12.93 -9.27
C THR A 8 5.22 12.77 -8.86
N ILE A 9 4.32 13.04 -9.80
CA ILE A 9 2.89 12.77 -9.64
C ILE A 9 2.73 11.27 -9.41
N ALA A 10 1.97 10.90 -8.37
CA ALA A 10 1.68 9.51 -8.08
C ALA A 10 1.03 8.83 -9.30
N GLU A 11 1.68 7.79 -9.82
CA GLU A 11 1.14 7.01 -10.93
C GLU A 11 0.12 5.98 -10.42
N PRO A 12 -0.98 5.77 -11.16
CA PRO A 12 -1.94 4.73 -10.82
C PRO A 12 -1.28 3.34 -10.82
N ARG A 13 -1.55 2.55 -9.79
CA ARG A 13 -1.06 1.17 -9.65
C ARG A 13 -2.24 0.21 -9.48
N PRO A 14 -2.25 -0.95 -10.16
CA PRO A 14 -3.34 -1.90 -10.04
C PRO A 14 -3.38 -2.53 -8.65
N CYS A 15 -4.57 -2.61 -8.05
CA CYS A 15 -4.79 -3.31 -6.81
C CYS A 15 -4.81 -4.83 -7.02
N ARG A 16 -4.06 -5.59 -6.22
CA ARG A 16 -3.99 -7.06 -6.27
C ARG A 16 -5.31 -7.76 -5.91
N ARG A 17 -6.21 -7.08 -5.18
CA ARG A 17 -7.49 -7.64 -4.71
C ARG A 17 -8.63 -7.37 -5.69
N CYS A 18 -8.80 -6.12 -6.13
CA CYS A 18 -9.93 -5.70 -6.96
C CYS A 18 -9.57 -5.34 -8.40
N SER A 19 -8.28 -5.40 -8.77
CA SER A 19 -7.74 -5.07 -10.10
C SER A 19 -7.99 -3.64 -10.59
N LYS A 20 -8.57 -2.78 -9.76
CA LYS A 20 -8.74 -1.36 -10.09
C LYS A 20 -7.42 -0.61 -9.89
N ASP A 21 -7.16 0.32 -10.81
CA ASP A 21 -6.08 1.28 -10.66
C ASP A 21 -6.36 2.25 -9.52
N ALA A 22 -5.39 2.42 -8.63
CA ALA A 22 -5.47 3.33 -7.50
C ALA A 22 -4.19 4.16 -7.41
N LEU A 23 -4.35 5.46 -7.18
CA LEU A 23 -3.22 6.38 -6.91
C LEU A 23 -2.60 6.10 -5.54
N LEU A 24 -3.44 5.72 -4.57
CA LEU A 24 -2.99 5.30 -3.25
C LEU A 24 -2.93 3.77 -3.19
N ASN A 25 -1.72 3.24 -3.25
CA ASN A 25 -1.45 1.81 -3.22
C ASN A 25 -0.43 1.51 -2.12
N VAL A 26 -0.83 0.72 -1.13
CA VAL A 26 0.05 0.26 -0.05
C VAL A 26 0.32 -1.22 -0.28
N HIS A 27 1.54 -1.52 -0.72
CA HIS A 27 2.01 -2.88 -0.96
C HIS A 27 1.04 -3.73 -1.80
N GLY A 28 0.62 -3.18 -2.95
CA GLY A 28 -0.27 -3.85 -3.89
C GLY A 28 -1.75 -3.74 -3.57
N CYS A 29 -2.17 -3.13 -2.46
CA CYS A 29 -3.58 -2.97 -2.11
C CYS A 29 -4.00 -1.50 -2.15
N CYS A 30 -5.17 -1.20 -2.74
CA CYS A 30 -5.78 0.12 -2.65
C CYS A 30 -6.43 0.35 -1.28
N ALA A 31 -6.61 1.62 -0.91
CA ALA A 31 -7.20 2.01 0.37
C ALA A 31 -8.61 1.41 0.60
N ASP A 32 -9.46 1.34 -0.43
CA ASP A 32 -10.79 0.73 -0.32
C ASP A 32 -10.71 -0.76 0.08
N CYS A 33 -9.79 -1.51 -0.55
CA CYS A 33 -9.60 -2.92 -0.23
C CYS A 33 -8.97 -3.12 1.14
N ILE A 34 -8.09 -2.23 1.58
CA ILE A 34 -7.53 -2.26 2.95
C ILE A 34 -8.64 -2.01 3.97
N GLY A 35 -9.52 -1.03 3.72
CA GLY A 35 -10.69 -0.75 4.55
C GLY A 35 -11.67 -1.93 4.62
N ASP A 36 -12.01 -2.51 3.46
CA ASP A 36 -12.87 -3.70 3.39
C ASP A 36 -12.26 -4.89 4.13
N MET A 37 -10.95 -5.13 3.97
CA MET A 37 -10.25 -6.17 4.73
C MET A 37 -10.33 -5.90 6.24
N GLY A 38 -10.07 -4.67 6.69
CA GLY A 38 -10.15 -4.31 8.10
C GLY A 38 -11.55 -4.43 8.72
N LEU A 39 -12.61 -4.27 7.93
CA LEU A 39 -14.00 -4.29 8.39
C LEU A 39 -14.69 -5.64 8.26
N ARG A 40 -14.37 -6.41 7.22
CA ARG A 40 -15.14 -7.61 6.82
C ARG A 40 -14.29 -8.86 6.65
N HIS A 41 -12.98 -8.72 6.46
CA HIS A 41 -12.05 -9.83 6.23
C HIS A 41 -10.82 -9.74 7.14
N VAL A 42 -11.06 -9.76 8.46
CA VAL A 42 -10.04 -9.45 9.48
C VAL A 42 -8.85 -10.41 9.43
N ASP A 43 -9.06 -11.69 9.13
CA ASP A 43 -7.98 -12.66 8.95
C ASP A 43 -7.09 -12.31 7.76
N GLU A 44 -7.68 -11.96 6.62
CA GLU A 44 -6.93 -11.52 5.42
C GLU A 44 -6.16 -10.22 5.71
N HIS A 45 -6.76 -9.29 6.45
CA HIS A 45 -6.10 -8.07 6.91
C HIS A 45 -4.91 -8.37 7.84
N GLY A 46 -5.04 -9.38 8.71
CA GLY A 46 -3.99 -9.84 9.61
C GLY A 46 -2.80 -10.41 8.84
N THR A 47 -3.05 -11.30 7.89
CA THR A 47 -2.00 -11.85 7.01
C THR A 47 -1.31 -10.74 6.22
N TRP A 48 -2.05 -9.85 5.57
CA TRP A 48 -1.48 -8.73 4.81
C TRP A 48 -0.63 -7.81 5.70
N ARG A 49 -1.05 -7.50 6.93
CA ARG A 49 -0.25 -6.70 7.86
C ARG A 49 1.02 -7.40 8.31
N ALA A 50 0.99 -8.73 8.49
CA ALA A 50 2.19 -9.50 8.81
C ALA A 50 3.19 -9.48 7.65
N GLU A 51 2.73 -9.70 6.41
CA GLU A 51 3.56 -9.56 5.20
C GLU A 51 4.20 -8.17 5.11
N LEU A 52 3.39 -7.12 5.31
CA LEU A 52 3.85 -5.73 5.29
C LEU A 52 4.90 -5.46 6.37
N ALA A 53 4.70 -5.96 7.59
CA ALA A 53 5.64 -5.77 8.69
C ALA A 53 7.01 -6.39 8.38
N GLU A 54 7.06 -7.58 7.78
CA GLU A 54 8.33 -8.20 7.36
C GLU A 54 9.04 -7.39 6.28
N LEU A 55 8.30 -6.77 5.37
CA LEU A 55 8.87 -5.92 4.32
C LEU A 55 9.38 -4.58 4.85
N VAL A 56 8.71 -4.01 5.86
CA VAL A 56 9.23 -2.82 6.57
C VAL A 56 10.53 -3.17 7.30
N LYS A 57 10.56 -4.32 8.00
CA LYS A 57 11.77 -4.77 8.71
C LYS A 57 12.94 -5.03 7.77
N SER A 58 12.69 -5.59 6.58
CA SER A 58 13.73 -5.87 5.59
C SER A 58 14.22 -4.61 4.86
N GLY A 59 13.58 -3.46 5.08
CA GLY A 59 13.89 -2.21 4.37
C GLY A 59 13.41 -2.20 2.92
N ALA A 60 12.66 -3.21 2.48
CA ALA A 60 12.08 -3.27 1.13
C ALA A 60 11.01 -2.18 0.92
N ILE A 61 10.43 -1.68 2.01
CA ILE A 61 9.57 -0.50 2.04
C ILE A 61 10.03 0.43 3.16
N THR A 62 10.75 1.49 2.79
CA THR A 62 10.96 2.64 3.67
C THR A 62 9.69 3.48 3.61
N GLY A 63 8.96 3.59 4.73
CA GLY A 63 7.90 4.58 4.83
C GLY A 63 8.47 5.95 4.48
N GLY A 64 7.93 6.56 3.42
CA GLY A 64 8.25 7.93 3.03
C GLY A 64 7.65 8.94 3.99
#